data_AF-A0A843BX82-F1
#
_entry.id   AF-A0A843BX82-F1
#
_cell.length_a   1.000
_cell.length_b   1.000
_cell.length_c   1.000
_cell.angle_alpha   90.00
_cell.angle_beta   90.00
_cell.angle_gamma   90.00
#
_symmetry.space_group_name_H-M   'P 1'
#
loop_
_entity.id
_entity.type
_entity.pdbx_description
1 polymer ?
#
loop_
_entity_poly.entity_id
_entity_poly.type
_entity_poly.pdbx_seq_one_letter_code
_entity_poly.pdbx_strand_id
1 'polypeptide(L)'
;MSDCYICNSKVTGNSSTIKCENDMFLTICPLCHQNICQENIFFNVDVMIVPVTEFSFEKIKNEKKYVCPTSFIKKFRPKLIAFYRDGKIGAITSIAKVNKIQLNVRPSEIGIFLVDLSNSWKNSNFFTIFLLDEVLDLKEKIVRNKAAAIQNSVYKKFKTFIKAKELADLYSKRKH
;
A
#
# COMPACT_ATOMS: atom_id res chain seq x y z
N MET A 1 -12.24 -30.23 2.51
CA MET A 1 -12.54 -28.88 1.98
C MET A 1 -11.69 -27.89 2.74
N SER A 2 -10.83 -27.16 2.04
CA SER A 2 -10.01 -26.09 2.61
C SER A 2 -10.70 -24.75 2.40
N ASP A 3 -10.64 -23.89 3.40
CA ASP A 3 -11.13 -22.52 3.28
C ASP A 3 -10.12 -21.66 2.53
N CYS A 4 -10.62 -20.71 1.74
CA CYS A 4 -9.77 -19.73 1.09
C CYS A 4 -9.07 -18.92 2.17
N TYR A 5 -7.74 -18.91 2.17
CA TYR A 5 -6.96 -18.20 3.17
C TYR A 5 -7.29 -16.69 3.20
N ILE A 6 -7.81 -16.12 2.09
CA ILE A 6 -8.10 -14.69 1.98
C ILE A 6 -9.51 -14.37 2.45
N CYS A 7 -10.53 -14.85 1.77
CA CYS A 7 -11.92 -14.49 2.07
C CYS A 7 -12.62 -15.45 3.03
N ASN A 8 -11.92 -16.50 3.52
CA ASN A 8 -12.46 -17.58 4.35
C ASN A 8 -13.68 -18.31 3.74
N SER A 9 -13.96 -18.10 2.45
CA SER A 9 -15.01 -18.86 1.76
C SER A 9 -14.55 -20.30 1.58
N LYS A 10 -15.47 -21.26 1.71
CA LYS A 10 -15.19 -22.65 1.32
C LYS A 10 -14.73 -22.67 -0.13
N VAL A 11 -13.58 -23.27 -0.40
CA VAL A 11 -13.12 -23.45 -1.77
C VAL A 11 -13.81 -24.68 -2.35
N THR A 12 -14.73 -24.44 -3.28
CA THR A 12 -15.43 -25.47 -4.04
C THR A 12 -14.94 -25.41 -5.50
N GLY A 13 -14.29 -26.48 -5.98
CA GLY A 13 -13.71 -26.54 -7.33
C GLY A 13 -12.20 -26.28 -7.37
N ASN A 14 -11.72 -25.75 -8.50
CA ASN A 14 -10.28 -25.48 -8.72
C ASN A 14 -9.77 -24.47 -7.68
N SER A 15 -8.84 -24.88 -6.84
CA SER A 15 -8.15 -24.02 -5.90
C SER A 15 -6.75 -23.73 -6.40
N SER A 16 -6.26 -22.51 -6.19
CA SER A 16 -4.88 -22.19 -6.51
C SER A 16 -4.04 -22.16 -5.23
N THR A 17 -2.90 -22.86 -5.26
CA THR A 17 -1.91 -22.84 -4.18
C THR A 17 -0.82 -21.84 -4.49
N ILE A 18 -0.68 -20.82 -3.63
CA ILE A 18 0.41 -19.84 -3.76
C ILE A 18 1.52 -20.21 -2.78
N LYS A 19 2.75 -20.31 -3.30
CA LYS A 19 3.96 -20.46 -2.52
C LYS A 19 4.41 -19.08 -2.00
N CYS A 20 4.44 -18.91 -0.68
CA CYS A 20 4.93 -17.70 -0.03
C CYS A 20 6.48 -17.70 0.06
N GLU A 21 7.08 -16.55 0.37
CA GLU A 21 8.54 -16.40 0.54
C GLU A 21 9.15 -17.31 1.63
N ASN A 22 8.33 -17.84 2.55
CA ASN A 22 8.75 -18.73 3.63
C ASN A 22 8.44 -20.21 3.33
N ASP A 23 8.33 -20.60 2.06
CA ASP A 23 7.94 -21.96 1.61
C ASP A 23 6.56 -22.44 2.09
N MET A 24 5.74 -21.57 2.69
CA MET A 24 4.35 -21.88 3.03
C MET A 24 3.46 -21.91 1.78
N PHE A 25 2.56 -22.90 1.71
CA PHE A 25 1.54 -22.99 0.68
C PHE A 25 0.18 -22.54 1.22
N LEU A 26 -0.47 -21.60 0.53
CA LEU A 26 -1.79 -21.10 0.89
C LEU A 26 -2.81 -21.49 -0.16
N THR A 27 -3.93 -22.07 0.26
CA THR A 27 -5.08 -22.34 -0.62
C THR A 27 -5.90 -21.07 -0.82
N ILE A 28 -6.11 -20.69 -2.07
CA ILE A 28 -6.82 -19.47 -2.45
C ILE A 28 -7.91 -19.82 -3.47
N CYS A 29 -9.10 -19.22 -3.32
CA CYS A 29 -10.18 -19.38 -4.29
C CYS A 29 -9.85 -18.67 -5.62
N PRO A 30 -10.43 -19.09 -6.76
CA PRO A 30 -10.12 -18.52 -8.08
C PRO A 30 -10.24 -16.99 -8.17
N LEU A 31 -11.27 -16.43 -7.54
CA LEU A 31 -11.51 -14.99 -7.47
C LEU A 31 -10.37 -14.25 -6.79
N CYS A 32 -9.94 -14.75 -5.62
CA CYS A 32 -8.83 -14.17 -4.90
C CYS A 32 -7.49 -14.42 -5.60
N HIS A 33 -7.33 -15.55 -6.29
CA HIS A 33 -6.11 -15.88 -7.04
C HIS A 33 -5.92 -14.97 -8.25
N GLN A 34 -6.97 -14.66 -9.02
CA GLN A 34 -6.89 -13.71 -10.13
C GLN A 34 -6.33 -12.35 -9.69
N ASN A 35 -6.83 -11.81 -8.57
CA ASN A 35 -6.35 -10.54 -8.03
C ASN A 35 -4.87 -10.56 -7.59
N ILE A 36 -4.32 -11.73 -7.25
CA ILE A 36 -2.93 -11.87 -6.79
C ILE A 36 -1.97 -12.13 -7.95
N CYS A 37 -2.37 -13.05 -8.85
CA CYS A 37 -1.53 -13.51 -9.95
C CYS A 37 -1.53 -12.57 -11.16
N GLN A 38 -2.57 -11.76 -11.37
CA GLN A 38 -2.51 -10.72 -12.39
C GLN A 38 -1.46 -9.64 -12.07
N GLU A 39 -1.05 -9.48 -10.80
CA GLU A 39 -0.15 -8.39 -10.38
C GLU A 39 1.25 -8.83 -9.93
N ASN A 40 1.56 -10.15 -9.94
CA ASN A 40 2.83 -10.70 -9.43
C ASN A 40 3.15 -10.25 -7.99
N ILE A 41 2.14 -10.19 -7.11
CA ILE A 41 2.29 -9.73 -5.73
C ILE A 41 2.43 -10.93 -4.78
N PHE A 42 3.59 -11.07 -4.13
CA PHE A 42 3.77 -12.08 -3.08
C PHE A 42 2.96 -11.75 -1.82
N PHE A 43 2.32 -12.75 -1.23
CA PHE A 43 1.31 -12.56 -0.18
C PHE A 43 1.85 -12.08 1.19
N ASN A 44 3.17 -12.24 1.42
CA ASN A 44 3.87 -11.80 2.64
C ASN A 44 4.51 -10.40 2.54
N VAL A 45 4.32 -9.69 1.42
CA VAL A 45 4.92 -8.37 1.24
C VAL A 45 4.28 -7.32 2.14
N ASP A 46 5.08 -6.31 2.47
CA ASP A 46 4.62 -5.15 3.20
C ASP A 46 4.06 -4.09 2.24
N VAL A 47 2.85 -3.64 2.58
CA VAL A 47 2.17 -2.48 2.02
C VAL A 47 2.44 -1.30 2.93
N MET A 48 3.00 -0.23 2.37
CA MET A 48 3.10 1.05 3.05
C MET A 48 1.88 1.89 2.70
N ILE A 49 1.03 2.16 3.69
CA ILE A 49 -0.14 3.01 3.55
C ILE A 49 0.28 4.43 3.91
N VAL A 50 0.07 5.38 2.99
CA VAL A 50 0.49 6.78 3.16
C VAL A 50 -0.69 7.74 2.99
N PRO A 51 -0.78 8.78 3.83
CA PRO A 51 -1.72 9.87 3.59
C PRO A 51 -1.25 10.74 2.42
N VAL A 52 -2.17 11.11 1.55
CA VAL A 52 -1.93 12.03 0.43
C VAL A 52 -3.07 13.03 0.26
N THR A 53 -2.73 14.25 -0.16
CA THR A 53 -3.70 15.23 -0.66
C THR A 53 -4.20 14.81 -2.04
N GLU A 54 -5.32 15.37 -2.48
CA GLU A 54 -5.84 15.13 -3.83
C GLU A 54 -4.83 15.53 -4.91
N PHE A 55 -4.24 16.71 -4.77
CA PHE A 55 -3.24 17.22 -5.69
C PHE A 55 -2.01 16.31 -5.75
N SER A 56 -1.50 15.88 -4.59
CA SER A 56 -0.37 14.94 -4.52
C SER A 56 -0.73 13.60 -5.16
N PHE A 57 -1.93 13.10 -4.94
CA PHE A 57 -2.39 11.84 -5.53
C PHE A 57 -2.45 11.89 -7.06
N GLU A 58 -2.99 12.97 -7.63
CA GLU A 58 -3.02 13.16 -9.09
C GLU A 58 -1.62 13.23 -9.70
N LYS A 59 -0.69 13.93 -9.05
CA LYS A 59 0.73 13.92 -9.46
C LYS A 59 1.34 12.52 -9.41
N ILE A 60 1.11 11.77 -8.32
CA ILE A 60 1.58 10.38 -8.19
C ILE A 60 1.02 9.52 -9.32
N LYS A 61 -0.26 9.66 -9.65
CA LYS A 61 -0.93 8.89 -10.71
C LYS A 61 -0.37 9.20 -12.09
N ASN A 62 -0.04 10.46 -12.37
CA ASN A 62 0.50 10.92 -13.65
C ASN A 62 1.99 10.59 -13.81
N GLU A 63 2.80 10.88 -12.79
CA GLU A 63 4.25 10.77 -12.87
C GLU A 63 4.79 9.40 -12.42
N LYS A 64 3.94 8.55 -11.83
CA LYS A 64 4.29 7.23 -11.28
C LYS A 64 5.42 7.29 -10.26
N LYS A 65 5.41 8.33 -9.42
CA LYS A 65 6.42 8.57 -8.39
C LYS A 65 5.75 8.94 -7.09
N TYR A 66 6.22 8.36 -5.99
CA TYR A 66 5.90 8.84 -4.64
C TYR A 66 7.19 9.30 -3.96
N VAL A 67 7.15 10.48 -3.35
CA VAL A 67 8.31 11.09 -2.68
C VAL A 67 7.94 11.34 -1.22
N CYS A 68 8.88 11.09 -0.31
CA CYS A 68 8.74 11.46 1.10
C CYS A 68 10.12 11.66 1.75
N PRO A 69 10.22 12.35 2.90
CA PRO A 69 11.47 12.49 3.61
C PRO A 69 12.03 11.13 4.03
N THR A 70 13.33 10.93 3.90
CA THR A 70 13.94 9.63 4.22
C THR A 70 13.73 9.23 5.69
N SER A 71 13.63 10.21 6.60
CA SER A 71 13.36 9.99 8.03
C SER A 71 11.99 9.38 8.33
N PHE A 72 11.04 9.47 7.40
CA PHE A 72 9.68 8.95 7.58
C PHE A 72 9.59 7.47 7.17
N ILE A 73 10.60 6.96 6.47
CA ILE A 73 10.65 5.57 6.03
C ILE A 73 11.27 4.70 7.12
N LYS A 74 10.52 3.69 7.58
CA LYS A 74 11.07 2.64 8.45
C LYS A 74 12.04 1.76 7.65
N LYS A 75 12.91 1.00 8.31
CA LYS A 75 13.91 0.10 7.67
C LYS A 75 13.36 -0.87 6.60
N PHE A 76 12.05 -1.10 6.57
CA PHE A 76 11.39 -1.99 5.61
C PHE A 76 11.21 -1.31 4.25
N ARG A 77 11.66 -1.97 3.18
CA ARG A 77 11.45 -1.54 1.80
C ARG A 77 10.12 -2.10 1.29
N PRO A 78 9.03 -1.31 1.30
CA PRO A 78 7.74 -1.82 0.87
C PRO A 78 7.77 -2.21 -0.61
N LYS A 79 7.06 -3.27 -0.96
CA LYS A 79 6.82 -3.65 -2.36
C LYS A 79 5.58 -2.98 -2.92
N LEU A 80 4.69 -2.51 -2.04
CA LEU A 80 3.44 -1.88 -2.39
C LEU A 80 3.24 -0.59 -1.60
N ILE A 81 2.62 0.40 -2.22
CA ILE A 81 2.18 1.63 -1.56
C ILE A 81 0.69 1.80 -1.76
N ALA A 82 -0.05 1.99 -0.68
CA ALA A 82 -1.47 2.28 -0.72
C ALA A 82 -1.73 3.73 -0.30
N PHE A 83 -2.67 4.40 -0.97
CA PHE A 83 -2.88 5.83 -0.84
C PHE A 83 -4.18 6.13 -0.08
N TYR A 84 -4.05 6.66 1.14
CA TYR A 84 -5.15 7.15 1.95
C TYR A 84 -5.41 8.63 1.64
N ARG A 85 -6.63 8.95 1.20
CA ARG A 85 -7.05 10.32 0.83
C ARG A 85 -7.88 10.91 1.96
N ASP A 86 -7.24 11.63 2.87
CA ASP A 86 -7.81 12.10 4.16
C ASP A 86 -8.91 13.18 4.03
N GLY A 87 -9.03 13.83 2.87
CA GLY A 87 -10.01 14.88 2.60
C GLY A 87 -11.45 14.38 2.44
N LYS A 88 -12.15 14.83 1.38
CA LYS A 88 -13.57 14.48 1.13
C LYS A 88 -13.85 12.97 1.07
N ILE A 89 -12.83 12.16 0.80
CA ILE A 89 -12.97 10.72 0.57
C ILE A 89 -12.84 9.93 1.87
N GLY A 90 -11.86 10.26 2.72
CA GLY A 90 -11.60 9.54 3.96
C GLY A 90 -11.44 8.04 3.74
N ALA A 91 -10.70 7.61 2.71
CA ALA A 91 -10.55 6.21 2.36
C ALA A 91 -9.22 5.91 1.64
N ILE A 92 -8.80 4.66 1.67
CA ILE A 92 -7.77 4.13 0.78
C ILE A 92 -8.47 3.72 -0.50
N THR A 93 -8.07 4.32 -1.61
CA THR A 93 -8.73 4.10 -2.91
C THR A 93 -7.87 3.38 -3.92
N SER A 94 -6.55 3.40 -3.74
CA SER A 94 -5.63 2.97 -4.78
C SER A 94 -4.37 2.37 -4.16
N ILE A 95 -3.74 1.46 -4.90
CA ILE A 95 -2.49 0.80 -4.54
C ILE A 95 -1.53 0.86 -5.74
N ALA A 96 -0.24 0.87 -5.47
CA ALA A 96 0.79 0.88 -6.49
C ALA A 96 1.91 -0.10 -6.16
N LYS A 97 2.45 -0.72 -7.20
CA LYS A 97 3.63 -1.56 -7.12
C LYS A 97 4.90 -0.73 -7.18
N VAL A 98 5.80 -0.96 -6.23
CA VAL A 98 7.11 -0.32 -6.18
C VAL A 98 8.08 -1.10 -7.06
N ASN A 99 8.52 -0.47 -8.13
CA ASN A 99 9.55 -1.00 -9.02
C ASN A 99 10.94 -0.79 -8.43
N LYS A 100 11.24 0.47 -8.10
CA LYS A 100 12.57 0.90 -7.65
C LYS A 100 12.46 1.94 -6.55
N ILE A 101 13.40 1.89 -5.62
CA ILE A 101 13.52 2.86 -4.53
C ILE A 101 14.86 3.57 -4.69
N GLN A 102 14.82 4.90 -4.78
CA GLN A 102 16.00 5.75 -4.69
C GLN A 102 16.04 6.37 -3.30
N LEU A 103 17.16 6.19 -2.61
CA LEU A 103 17.35 6.67 -1.23
C LEU A 103 18.29 7.87 -1.23
N ASN A 104 18.17 8.72 -0.20
CA ASN A 104 19.05 9.86 0.05
C ASN A 104 19.15 10.84 -1.14
N VAL A 105 18.04 11.03 -1.84
CA VAL A 105 17.95 11.98 -2.96
C VAL A 105 17.87 13.39 -2.40
N ARG A 106 18.69 14.33 -2.92
CA ARG A 106 18.67 15.71 -2.45
C ARG A 106 17.45 16.45 -3.00
N PRO A 107 16.91 17.47 -2.28
CA PRO A 107 15.76 18.25 -2.74
C PRO A 107 15.93 18.81 -4.17
N SER A 108 17.13 19.25 -4.53
CA SER A 108 17.45 19.79 -5.87
C SER A 108 17.24 18.78 -7.01
N GLU A 109 17.33 17.48 -6.73
CA GLU A 109 17.20 16.40 -7.72
C GLU A 109 15.74 15.96 -7.92
N ILE A 110 14.83 16.41 -7.05
CA ILE A 110 13.40 16.02 -7.04
C ILE A 110 12.58 16.91 -7.99
N GLY A 111 13.05 18.14 -8.26
CA GLY A 111 12.35 19.11 -9.10
C GLY A 111 11.05 19.64 -8.49
N ILE A 112 10.08 19.99 -9.34
CA ILE A 112 8.77 20.62 -9.00
C ILE A 112 7.85 19.69 -8.19
N PHE A 113 8.28 18.46 -7.88
CA PHE A 113 7.56 17.57 -6.97
C PHE A 113 7.42 18.16 -5.56
N LEU A 114 8.33 19.07 -5.16
CA LEU A 114 8.30 19.71 -3.85
C LEU A 114 7.14 20.70 -3.63
N VAL A 115 6.42 21.09 -4.69
CA VAL A 115 5.53 22.27 -4.65
C VAL A 115 4.25 22.06 -3.82
N ASP A 116 3.93 20.82 -3.42
CA ASP A 116 2.77 20.54 -2.55
C ASP A 116 3.10 19.64 -1.36
N LEU A 117 4.37 19.64 -0.94
CA LEU A 117 4.75 18.96 0.27
C LEU A 117 4.36 19.83 1.46
N SER A 118 3.68 19.22 2.43
CA SER A 118 3.35 19.87 3.71
C SER A 118 4.55 20.67 4.23
N ASN A 119 4.33 21.86 4.79
CA ASN A 119 5.40 22.76 5.27
C ASN A 119 6.48 22.05 6.12
N SER A 120 6.14 20.95 6.79
CA SER A 120 7.05 20.09 7.56
C SER A 120 8.17 19.42 6.74
N TRP A 121 8.02 19.24 5.42
CA TRP A 121 9.01 18.56 4.58
C TRP A 121 10.09 19.52 4.05
N LYS A 122 9.86 20.83 4.11
CA LYS A 122 10.79 21.87 3.65
C LYS A 122 12.15 21.83 4.33
N ASN A 123 12.21 21.31 5.56
CA ASN A 123 13.44 21.21 6.36
C ASN A 123 14.18 19.87 6.16
N SER A 124 13.69 18.98 5.28
CA SER A 124 14.31 17.68 5.06
C SER A 124 15.46 17.78 4.07
N ASN A 125 16.65 17.33 4.48
CA ASN A 125 17.85 17.35 3.63
C ASN A 125 17.89 16.21 2.60
N PHE A 126 17.14 15.14 2.84
CA PHE A 126 17.14 13.94 2.02
C PHE A 126 15.75 13.33 1.90
N PHE A 127 15.47 12.81 0.71
CA PHE A 127 14.21 12.19 0.36
C PHE A 127 14.41 10.78 -0.18
N THR A 128 13.35 10.00 -0.04
CA THR A 128 13.21 8.70 -0.67
C THR A 128 12.19 8.81 -1.79
N ILE A 129 12.57 8.40 -2.99
CA ILE A 129 11.71 8.34 -4.16
C ILE A 129 11.36 6.87 -4.43
N PHE A 130 10.06 6.58 -4.47
CA PHE A 130 9.50 5.31 -4.90
C PHE A 130 9.02 5.46 -6.33
N LEU A 131 9.70 4.78 -7.26
CA LEU A 131 9.26 4.65 -8.64
C LEU A 131 8.22 3.53 -8.71
N LEU A 132 7.06 3.86 -9.23
CA LEU A 132 5.90 2.99 -9.29
C LEU A 132 5.77 2.41 -10.69
N ASP A 133 5.43 1.12 -10.81
CA ASP A 133 5.09 0.53 -12.12
C ASP A 133 3.75 1.09 -12.59
N GLU A 134 2.72 0.91 -11.76
CA GLU A 134 1.37 1.37 -12.02
C GLU A 134 0.66 1.74 -10.72
N VAL A 135 -0.37 2.58 -10.85
CA VAL A 135 -1.26 3.00 -9.75
C VAL A 135 -2.64 2.48 -10.12
N LEU A 136 -3.10 1.48 -9.39
CA LEU A 136 -4.34 0.77 -9.62
C LEU A 136 -5.39 1.22 -8.61
N ASP A 137 -6.60 1.46 -9.11
CA ASP A 137 -7.74 1.76 -8.25
C ASP A 137 -8.26 0.45 -7.63
N LEU A 138 -8.50 0.47 -6.33
CA LEU A 138 -9.08 -0.66 -5.62
C LEU A 138 -10.53 -0.83 -6.05
N LYS A 139 -10.91 -2.08 -6.34
CA LYS A 139 -12.30 -2.44 -6.63
C LYS A 139 -13.23 -2.06 -5.48
N GLU A 140 -12.78 -2.24 -4.24
CA GLU A 140 -13.47 -1.82 -3.02
C GLU A 140 -12.56 -0.90 -2.21
N LYS A 141 -13.07 0.28 -1.85
CA LYS A 141 -12.33 1.28 -1.05
C LYS A 141 -12.30 0.87 0.41
N ILE A 142 -11.18 1.10 1.10
CA ILE A 142 -11.08 0.88 2.56
C ILE A 142 -11.43 2.18 3.27
N VAL A 143 -12.61 2.26 3.90
CA VAL A 143 -13.17 3.52 4.41
C VAL A 143 -12.74 3.82 5.85
N ARG A 144 -12.59 5.10 6.21
CA ARG A 144 -12.20 5.53 7.57
C ARG A 144 -13.19 5.10 8.64
N ASN A 145 -14.49 5.22 8.37
CA ASN A 145 -15.55 5.05 9.36
C ASN A 145 -15.21 5.77 10.69
N LYS A 146 -15.45 5.13 11.85
CA LYS A 146 -15.16 5.64 13.20
C LYS A 146 -13.67 5.62 13.59
N ALA A 147 -12.77 5.18 12.71
CA ALA A 147 -11.34 5.12 13.02
C ALA A 147 -10.68 6.49 12.87
N ALA A 148 -9.55 6.67 13.55
CA ALA A 148 -8.71 7.85 13.35
C ALA A 148 -8.16 7.90 11.92
N ALA A 149 -8.01 9.12 11.38
CA ALA A 149 -7.31 9.35 10.12
C ALA A 149 -5.88 8.80 10.17
N ILE A 150 -5.40 8.27 9.04
CA ILE A 150 -3.98 7.92 8.92
C ILE A 150 -3.20 9.22 8.78
N GLN A 151 -2.49 9.63 9.83
CA GLN A 151 -1.69 10.85 9.84
C GLN A 151 -0.22 10.62 9.43
N ASN A 152 0.26 9.38 9.52
CA ASN A 152 1.64 8.98 9.21
C ASN A 152 1.65 7.69 8.41
N SER A 153 2.78 7.35 7.78
CA SER A 153 2.92 6.07 7.08
C SER A 153 2.68 4.88 8.01
N VAL A 154 1.78 3.97 7.61
CA VAL A 154 1.49 2.72 8.33
C VAL A 154 1.92 1.54 7.48
N TYR A 155 2.57 0.55 8.08
CA TYR A 155 3.00 -0.66 7.37
C TYR A 155 2.12 -1.83 7.76
N LYS A 156 1.60 -2.55 6.77
CA LYS A 156 0.77 -3.74 6.96
C LYS A 156 1.15 -4.82 5.97
N LYS A 157 0.98 -6.08 6.37
CA LYS A 157 1.09 -7.20 5.45
C LYS A 157 -0.03 -7.11 4.41
N PHE A 158 0.28 -7.43 3.16
CA PHE A 158 -0.70 -7.41 2.06
C PHE A 158 -1.94 -8.26 2.39
N LYS A 159 -1.77 -9.40 3.07
CA LYS A 159 -2.87 -10.23 3.58
C LYS A 159 -3.87 -9.50 4.49
N THR A 160 -3.39 -8.58 5.31
CA THR A 160 -4.23 -7.78 6.21
C THR A 160 -4.88 -6.66 5.44
N PHE A 161 -4.12 -6.04 4.52
CA PHE A 161 -4.59 -4.97 3.67
C PHE A 161 -5.75 -5.41 2.76
N ILE A 162 -5.61 -6.52 2.03
CA ILE A 162 -6.62 -6.98 1.06
C ILE A 162 -7.94 -7.42 1.71
N LYS A 163 -7.91 -7.76 3.01
CA LYS A 163 -9.11 -8.16 3.78
C LYS A 163 -9.79 -6.97 4.46
N ALA A 164 -9.10 -5.86 4.59
CA ALA A 164 -9.61 -4.69 5.30
C ALA A 164 -10.76 -4.08 4.50
N LYS A 165 -11.87 -3.82 5.19
CA LYS A 165 -13.01 -3.07 4.65
C LYS A 165 -13.04 -1.67 5.22
N GLU A 166 -12.55 -1.52 6.46
CA GLU A 166 -12.46 -0.26 7.16
C GLU A 166 -11.05 -0.01 7.69
N LEU A 167 -10.69 1.25 7.94
CA LEU A 167 -9.38 1.58 8.50
C LEU A 167 -9.16 0.94 9.88
N ALA A 168 -10.22 0.70 10.67
CA ALA A 168 -10.13 0.01 11.95
C ALA A 168 -9.49 -1.41 11.84
N ASP A 169 -9.72 -2.09 10.71
CA ASP A 169 -9.12 -3.40 10.41
C ASP A 169 -7.60 -3.31 10.26
N LEU A 170 -7.12 -2.13 9.86
CA LEU A 170 -5.70 -1.83 9.74
C LEU A 170 -5.11 -1.38 11.08
N TYR A 171 -5.91 -0.97 12.06
CA TYR A 171 -5.44 -0.50 13.36
C TYR A 171 -5.30 -1.60 14.44
N SER A 172 -5.91 -2.78 14.27
CA SER A 172 -5.99 -3.84 15.30
C SER A 172 -5.10 -5.05 14.97
N LYS A 173 -4.50 -5.82 15.91
CA LYS A 173 -4.03 -5.65 17.30
C LYS A 173 -2.70 -6.45 17.36
N ARG A 174 -1.66 -5.96 18.06
CA ARG A 174 -0.61 -6.87 18.56
C ARG A 174 -1.32 -7.87 19.50
N LYS A 175 -1.52 -9.11 19.05
CA LYS A 175 -1.66 -10.21 20.00
C LYS A 175 -0.23 -10.47 20.49
N HIS A 176 0.02 -10.12 21.75
CA HIS A 176 1.11 -10.72 22.51
C HIS A 176 0.84 -12.21 22.65
#